data_AF-A0A968A3Q9-F1
#
_entry.id   AF-A0A968A3Q9-F1
#
_cell.length_a   1.000
_cell.length_b   1.000
_cell.length_c   1.000
_cell.angle_alpha   90.00
_cell.angle_beta   90.00
_cell.angle_gamma   90.00
#
_symmetry.space_group_name_H-M   'P 1'
#
loop_
_entity.id
_entity.type
_entity.pdbx_description
1 polymer ?
#
loop_
_entity_poly.entity_id
_entity_poly.type
_entity_poly.pdbx_seq_one_letter_code
_entity_poly.pdbx_strand_id
1 'polypeptide(L)'
;RLNLIANLKRKYGDTIPEILKFLDDARKKKDTITHASERIEELEIQMGELKTNLGDKGQALSKSRHKAAETLEREMEAELDELNMSGARFAV
;
A
#
# COMPACT_ATOMS: atom_id res chain seq x y z
N ARG A 1 3.87 51.43 14.46
CA ARG A 1 2.95 50.92 13.40
C ARG A 1 3.61 50.85 12.02
N LEU A 2 4.30 51.91 11.56
CA LEU A 2 5.03 51.90 10.25
C LEU A 2 6.14 50.84 10.15
N ASN A 3 6.93 50.63 11.22
CA ASN A 3 7.98 49.60 11.24
C ASN A 3 7.45 48.17 11.06
N LEU A 4 6.23 47.89 11.50
CA LEU A 4 5.60 46.58 11.33
C LEU A 4 5.28 46.34 9.85
N ILE A 5 4.68 47.34 9.20
CA ILE A 5 4.35 47.28 7.77
C ILE A 5 5.61 47.19 6.92
N ALA A 6 6.65 47.96 7.24
CA ALA A 6 7.94 47.89 6.52
C ALA A 6 8.61 46.52 6.64
N ASN A 7 8.57 45.89 7.83
CA ASN A 7 9.11 44.55 8.02
C ASN A 7 8.31 43.47 7.29
N LEU A 8 6.98 43.58 7.27
CA LEU A 8 6.11 42.68 6.52
C LEU A 8 6.35 42.82 5.02
N LYS A 9 6.54 44.05 4.52
CA LYS A 9 6.84 44.28 3.11
C LYS A 9 8.12 43.60 2.66
N ARG A 10 9.20 43.81 3.40
CA ARG A 10 10.51 43.19 3.13
C ARG A 10 10.48 41.65 3.12
N LYS A 11 9.60 41.04 3.93
CA LYS A 11 9.54 39.57 4.07
C LYS A 11 8.54 38.90 3.13
N TYR A 12 7.46 39.58 2.75
CA TYR A 12 6.28 38.94 2.18
C TYR A 12 5.68 39.66 0.96
N GLY A 13 6.27 40.76 0.50
CA GLY A 13 5.87 41.46 -0.74
C GLY A 13 5.90 42.98 -0.59
N ASP A 14 6.26 43.70 -1.64
CA ASP A 14 6.48 45.14 -1.61
C ASP A 14 5.18 45.94 -1.40
N THR A 15 4.03 45.29 -1.67
CA THR A 15 2.70 45.86 -1.53
C THR A 15 1.81 45.09 -0.54
N ILE A 16 0.83 45.78 0.05
CA ILE A 16 -0.14 45.15 0.97
C ILE A 16 -0.89 43.98 0.31
N PRO A 17 -1.34 44.08 -0.96
CA PRO A 17 -1.95 42.95 -1.68
C PRO A 17 -1.03 41.73 -1.82
N GLU A 18 0.27 41.92 -2.06
CA GLU A 18 1.23 40.80 -2.15
C GLU A 18 1.40 40.09 -0.81
N ILE A 19 1.50 40.84 0.28
CA ILE A 19 1.59 40.28 1.64
C ILE A 19 0.32 39.46 1.97
N LEU A 20 -0.86 39.94 1.59
CA LEU A 20 -2.12 39.23 1.78
C LEU A 20 -2.21 37.98 0.90
N LYS A 21 -1.71 38.04 -0.33
CA LYS A 21 -1.63 36.88 -1.23
C LYS A 21 -0.69 35.80 -0.67
N PHE A 22 0.48 36.20 -0.16
CA PHE A 22 1.41 35.28 0.50
C PHE A 22 0.76 34.60 1.71
N LEU A 23 0.01 35.35 2.52
CA LEU A 23 -0.73 34.81 3.66
C LEU A 23 -1.78 33.76 3.23
N ASP A 24 -2.54 34.04 2.18
CA ASP A 24 -3.56 33.11 1.66
C ASP A 24 -2.92 31.83 1.11
N ASP A 25 -1.85 31.95 0.32
CA ASP A 25 -1.10 30.81 -0.21
C ASP A 25 -0.46 29.97 0.91
N ALA A 26 0.09 30.62 1.94
CA ALA A 26 0.67 29.94 3.11
C ALA A 26 -0.40 29.20 3.92
N ARG A 27 -1.60 29.78 4.08
CA ARG A 27 -2.73 29.12 4.74
C ARG A 27 -3.21 27.90 3.97
N LYS A 28 -3.39 28.02 2.64
CA LYS A 28 -3.76 26.89 1.77
C LYS A 28 -2.75 25.76 1.82
N LYS A 29 -1.45 26.08 1.80
CA LYS A 29 -0.37 25.09 1.94
C LYS A 29 -0.40 24.42 3.31
N LYS A 30 -0.59 25.19 4.38
CA LYS A 30 -0.69 24.66 5.74
C LYS A 30 -1.86 23.69 5.85
N ASP A 31 -3.04 24.10 5.40
CA ASP A 31 -4.23 23.24 5.43
C ASP A 31 -4.00 21.97 4.61
N THR A 32 -3.40 22.08 3.42
CA THR A 32 -3.07 20.92 2.59
C THR A 32 -2.13 19.96 3.31
N ILE A 33 -1.10 20.46 3.99
CA ILE A 33 -0.16 19.64 4.78
C ILE A 33 -0.87 19.00 5.98
N THR A 34 -1.72 19.75 6.68
CA THR A 34 -2.47 19.23 7.83
C THR A 34 -3.38 18.06 7.44
N HIS A 35 -4.11 18.18 6.33
CA HIS A 35 -4.97 17.09 5.83
C HIS A 35 -4.16 15.96 5.19
N ALA A 36 -2.96 16.24 4.66
CA ALA A 36 -2.11 15.21 4.08
C ALA A 36 -1.64 14.18 5.12
N SER A 37 -1.37 14.61 6.37
CA SER A 37 -0.99 13.69 7.45
C SER A 37 -2.12 12.71 7.80
N GLU A 38 -3.35 13.21 7.96
CA GLU A 38 -4.52 12.36 8.20
C GLU A 38 -4.75 11.39 7.03
N ARG A 39 -4.59 11.88 5.80
CA ARG A 39 -4.73 11.06 4.60
C ARG A 39 -3.66 9.97 4.49
N ILE A 40 -2.43 10.26 4.91
CA ILE A 40 -1.34 9.27 4.95
C ILE A 40 -1.68 8.19 5.97
N GLU A 41 -2.11 8.56 7.18
CA GLU A 41 -2.47 7.61 8.24
C GLU A 41 -3.62 6.69 7.79
N GLU A 42 -4.68 7.24 7.17
CA GLU A 42 -5.76 6.43 6.58
C GLU A 42 -5.24 5.42 5.55
N LEU A 43 -4.33 5.84 4.67
CA LEU A 43 -3.77 4.98 3.63
C LEU A 43 -2.87 3.90 4.22
N GLU A 44 -2.08 4.21 5.26
CA GLU A 44 -1.24 3.24 5.95
C GLU A 44 -2.07 2.15 6.63
N ILE A 45 -3.18 2.52 7.28
CA ILE A 45 -4.14 1.57 7.86
C ILE A 45 -4.71 0.65 6.78
N GLN A 46 -5.23 1.23 5.68
CA GLN A 46 -5.78 0.44 4.56
C GLN A 46 -4.72 -0.49 3.94
N MET A 47 -3.48 -0.02 3.80
CA MET A 47 -2.37 -0.83 3.32
C MET A 47 -2.08 -2.00 4.26
N GLY A 48 -2.13 -1.80 5.59
CA GLY A 48 -1.95 -2.87 6.57
C GLY A 48 -3.02 -3.95 6.47
N GLU A 49 -4.29 -3.54 6.37
CA GLU A 49 -5.42 -4.46 6.21
C GLU A 49 -5.33 -5.27 4.92
N LEU A 50 -5.03 -4.58 3.79
CA LEU A 50 -4.87 -5.24 2.49
C LEU A 50 -3.70 -6.22 2.47
N LYS A 51 -2.57 -5.88 3.09
CA LYS A 51 -1.42 -6.79 3.21
C LYS A 51 -1.78 -8.05 3.98
N THR A 52 -2.52 -7.91 5.09
CA THR A 52 -2.96 -9.05 5.90
C THR A 52 -3.88 -9.95 5.09
N ASN A 53 -4.90 -9.38 4.45
CA ASN A 53 -5.85 -10.11 3.62
C ASN A 53 -5.16 -10.84 2.44
N LEU A 54 -4.18 -10.18 1.81
CA LEU A 54 -3.37 -10.78 0.74
C LEU A 54 -2.57 -11.99 1.26
N GLY A 55 -1.96 -11.88 2.44
CA GLY A 55 -1.23 -12.97 3.08
C GLY A 55 -2.13 -14.18 3.36
N ASP A 56 -3.30 -13.95 3.94
CA ASP A 56 -4.28 -15.00 4.26
C ASP A 56 -4.76 -15.72 3.00
N LYS A 57 -5.14 -14.94 1.96
CA LYS A 57 -5.55 -15.50 0.67
C LYS A 57 -4.43 -16.28 0.00
N GLY A 58 -3.21 -15.76 0.04
CA GLY A 58 -2.02 -16.43 -0.49
C GLY A 58 -1.76 -17.76 0.21
N GLN A 59 -1.87 -17.80 1.54
CA GLN A 59 -1.70 -19.02 2.32
C GLN A 59 -2.80 -20.04 2.03
N ALA A 60 -4.06 -19.60 1.96
CA ALA A 60 -5.18 -20.47 1.62
C ALA A 60 -5.02 -21.10 0.22
N LEU A 61 -4.63 -20.29 -0.76
CA LEU A 61 -4.35 -20.77 -2.13
C LEU A 61 -3.19 -21.77 -2.14
N SER A 62 -2.09 -21.46 -1.45
CA SER A 62 -0.93 -22.35 -1.36
C SER A 62 -1.32 -23.71 -0.75
N LYS A 63 -2.05 -23.71 0.36
CA LYS A 63 -2.57 -24.93 1.00
C LYS A 63 -3.46 -25.74 0.06
N SER A 64 -4.37 -25.08 -0.66
CA SER A 64 -5.24 -25.75 -1.64
C SER A 64 -4.45 -26.38 -2.78
N ARG A 65 -3.39 -25.72 -3.25
CA ARG A 65 -2.52 -26.24 -4.31
C ARG A 65 -1.72 -27.47 -3.86
N HIS A 66 -1.13 -27.42 -2.67
CA HIS A 66 -0.39 -28.57 -2.13
C HIS A 66 -1.30 -29.78 -1.95
N LYS A 67 -2.51 -29.58 -1.41
CA LYS A 67 -3.49 -30.67 -1.25
C LYS A 67 -3.91 -31.27 -2.60
N ALA A 68 -4.09 -30.44 -3.63
CA ALA A 68 -4.42 -30.90 -4.97
C ALA A 68 -3.24 -31.67 -5.59
N ALA A 69 -2.01 -31.19 -5.40
CA ALA A 69 -0.79 -31.86 -5.83
C ALA A 69 -0.66 -33.24 -5.18
N GLU A 70 -0.71 -33.34 -3.85
CA GLU A 70 -0.65 -34.63 -3.11
C GLU A 70 -1.72 -35.63 -3.60
N THR A 71 -2.92 -35.13 -3.91
CA THR A 71 -3.99 -35.98 -4.44
C THR A 71 -3.64 -36.50 -5.83
N LEU A 72 -3.18 -35.61 -6.72
CA LEU A 72 -2.78 -35.96 -8.08
C LEU A 72 -1.58 -36.89 -8.10
N GLU A 73 -0.58 -36.66 -7.26
CA GLU A 73 0.59 -37.54 -7.10
C GLU A 73 0.16 -38.95 -6.74
N ARG A 74 -0.68 -39.09 -5.72
CA ARG A 74 -1.18 -40.39 -5.28
C ARG A 74 -2.01 -41.10 -6.36
N GLU A 75 -2.89 -40.38 -7.05
CA GLU A 75 -3.70 -40.95 -8.13
C GLU A 75 -2.83 -41.38 -9.31
N MET A 76 -1.86 -40.56 -9.72
CA MET A 76 -0.93 -40.90 -10.80
C MET A 76 -0.02 -42.08 -10.45
N GLU A 77 0.52 -42.14 -9.23
CA GLU A 77 1.34 -43.28 -8.80
C GLU A 77 0.51 -44.58 -8.76
N ALA A 78 -0.75 -44.53 -8.34
CA ALA A 78 -1.63 -45.70 -8.37
C ALA A 78 -1.87 -46.21 -9.80
N GLU A 79 -2.14 -45.32 -10.76
CA GLU A 79 -2.31 -45.67 -12.18
C GLU A 79 -1.01 -46.24 -12.78
N LEU A 80 0.16 -45.69 -12.40
CA LEU A 80 1.46 -46.21 -12.83
C LEU A 80 1.75 -47.60 -12.25
N ASP A 81 1.37 -47.86 -11.00
CA ASP A 81 1.48 -49.17 -10.38
C ASP A 81 0.63 -50.21 -11.12
N GLU A 82 -0.60 -49.87 -11.54
CA GLU A 82 -1.46 -50.74 -12.35
C GLU A 82 -0.83 -51.11 -13.71
N LEU A 83 0.02 -50.24 -14.25
CA LEU A 83 0.79 -50.48 -15.48
C LEU A 83 2.06 -51.31 -15.25
N ASN A 84 2.22 -51.95 -14.09
CA ASN A 84 3.43 -52.66 -13.65
C ASN A 84 4.68 -51.77 -13.59
N MET A 85 4.51 -50.46 -13.37
CA MET A 85 5.61 -49.51 -13.23
C MET A 85 5.85 -49.16 -11.76
N SER A 86 5.92 -50.16 -10.88
CA SER A 86 5.94 -50.02 -9.41
C SER A 86 7.13 -49.30 -8.78
N GLY A 87 8.05 -48.76 -9.60
CA GLY A 87 9.14 -47.88 -9.18
C GLY A 87 9.01 -46.45 -9.68
N ALA A 88 7.95 -46.11 -10.42
CA ALA A 88 7.73 -44.77 -10.95
C ALA A 88 7.20 -43.84 -9.85
N ARG A 89 7.76 -42.63 -9.78
CA ARG A 89 7.35 -41.57 -8.86
C ARG A 89 6.85 -40.37 -9.65
N PHE A 90 5.79 -39.74 -9.17
CA PHE A 90 5.24 -38.52 -9.77
C PHE A 90 5.18 -37.42 -8.72
N ALA A 91 5.70 -36.23 -9.04
CA ALA A 91 5.75 -35.08 -8.14
C ALA A 91 5.38 -33.77 -8.87
N VAL A 92 4.59 -32.89 -8.25
CA VAL A 92 4.08 -31.65 -8.88
C VAL A 92 3.79 -30.50 -7.91
#